data_AF-A0A6N7VKL3-F1
#
_entry.id   AF-A0A6N7VKL3-F1
#
_cell.length_a   1.000
_cell.length_b   1.000
_cell.length_c   1.000
_cell.angle_alpha   90.00
_cell.angle_beta   90.00
_cell.angle_gamma   90.00
#
_symmetry.space_group_name_H-M   'P 1'
#
loop_
_entity.id
_entity.type
_entity.pdbx_description
1 polymer ?
#
loop_
_entity_poly.entity_id
_entity_poly.type
_entity_poly.pdbx_seq_one_letter_code
_entity_poly.pdbx_strand_id
1 'polypeptide(L)'
;MLANRKRIHLFAAVWLSRFKRHSCQPSNFFLNDFEHWFGEECRLLGFEMDCSKRYEQRITEERLKSDNNATDLNLIPNIYNWETLGSGLISQWRYLTHWEMGPLEKVMPEYLPWFILMLEQLYKSSAPKKES
;
A
#
# COMPACT_ATOMS: atom_id res chain seq x y z
N MET A 1 17.34 -2.21 -7.29
CA MET A 1 16.74 -3.15 -8.26
C MET A 1 15.49 -3.73 -7.61
N LEU A 2 14.36 -3.73 -8.32
CA LEU A 2 13.10 -4.24 -7.78
C LEU A 2 13.18 -5.76 -7.56
N ALA A 3 12.62 -6.22 -6.44
CA ALA A 3 12.53 -7.63 -6.12
C ALA A 3 11.63 -8.39 -7.10
N ASN A 4 11.84 -9.70 -7.18
CA ASN A 4 10.99 -10.54 -8.02
C ASN A 4 9.54 -10.60 -7.49
N ARG A 5 8.65 -10.94 -8.41
CA ARG A 5 7.20 -10.99 -8.17
C ARG A 5 6.82 -11.87 -6.96
N LYS A 6 7.49 -13.01 -6.73
CA LYS A 6 7.18 -13.91 -5.60
C LYS A 6 7.43 -13.24 -4.25
N ARG A 7 8.52 -12.47 -4.11
CA ARG A 7 8.84 -11.74 -2.88
C ARG A 7 7.83 -10.61 -2.62
N ILE A 8 7.46 -9.87 -3.65
CA ILE A 8 6.43 -8.81 -3.56
C ILE A 8 5.08 -9.42 -3.15
N HIS A 9 4.71 -10.55 -3.73
CA HIS A 9 3.47 -11.25 -3.41
C HIS A 9 3.42 -11.71 -1.96
N LEU A 10 4.53 -12.28 -1.46
CA LEU A 10 4.64 -12.69 -0.05
C LEU A 10 4.54 -11.49 0.90
N PHE A 11 5.23 -10.40 0.60
CA PHE A 11 5.13 -9.16 1.37
C PHE A 11 3.68 -8.66 1.44
N ALA A 12 3.00 -8.58 0.30
CA ALA A 12 1.61 -8.15 0.24
C ALA A 12 0.70 -9.08 1.05
N ALA A 13 0.89 -10.40 0.97
CA ALA A 13 0.11 -11.39 1.72
C ALA A 13 0.27 -11.23 3.24
N VAL A 14 1.52 -11.10 3.71
CA VAL A 14 1.83 -10.96 5.14
C VAL A 14 1.22 -9.69 5.69
N TRP A 15 1.51 -8.54 5.08
CA TRP A 15 0.98 -7.26 5.59
C TRP A 15 -0.52 -7.17 5.45
N LEU A 16 -1.11 -7.64 4.34
CA LEU A 16 -2.56 -7.67 4.19
C LEU A 16 -3.23 -8.45 5.33
N SER A 17 -2.69 -9.62 5.69
CA SER A 17 -3.20 -10.43 6.79
C SER A 17 -3.15 -9.67 8.13
N ARG A 18 -2.05 -8.94 8.38
CA ARG A 18 -1.88 -8.13 9.59
C ARG A 18 -2.87 -6.97 9.63
N PHE A 19 -2.98 -6.20 8.55
CA PHE A 19 -3.91 -5.07 8.45
C PHE A 19 -5.37 -5.53 8.64
N LYS A 20 -5.77 -6.64 8.00
CA LYS A 20 -7.13 -7.22 8.18
C LYS A 20 -7.39 -7.69 9.61
N ARG A 21 -6.39 -8.27 10.28
CA ARG A 21 -6.52 -8.70 11.68
C ARG A 21 -6.71 -7.52 12.64
N HIS A 22 -6.16 -6.36 12.29
CA HIS A 22 -6.15 -5.16 13.12
C HIS A 22 -7.07 -4.05 12.61
N SER A 23 -7.98 -4.35 11.68
CA SER A 23 -8.79 -3.35 10.98
C SER A 23 -9.87 -2.68 11.84
N CYS A 24 -10.37 -3.35 12.87
CA CYS A 24 -11.39 -2.78 13.77
C CYS A 24 -10.74 -1.95 14.89
N GLN A 25 -9.58 -2.39 15.37
CA GLN A 25 -8.82 -1.72 16.41
C GLN A 25 -7.32 -2.06 16.27
N PRO A 26 -6.50 -1.13 15.73
CA PRO A 26 -5.06 -1.31 15.67
C PRO A 26 -4.47 -1.48 17.07
N SER A 27 -3.73 -2.57 17.30
CA SER A 27 -3.00 -2.75 18.55
C SER A 27 -1.69 -1.96 18.51
N ASN A 28 -1.20 -1.51 19.67
CA ASN A 28 0.10 -0.85 19.75
C ASN A 28 1.24 -1.74 19.21
N PHE A 29 1.13 -3.07 19.39
CA PHE A 29 2.09 -4.02 18.81
C PHE A 29 2.10 -3.97 17.28
N PHE A 30 0.91 -3.92 16.65
CA PHE A 30 0.80 -3.81 15.20
C PHE A 30 1.35 -2.47 14.69
N LEU A 31 1.03 -1.38 15.38
CA LEU A 31 1.47 -0.03 15.02
C LEU A 31 2.99 0.11 15.14
N ASN A 32 3.58 -0.39 16.24
CA ASN A 32 5.03 -0.44 16.40
C ASN A 32 5.68 -1.22 15.26
N ASP A 33 5.17 -2.40 14.94
CA ASP A 33 5.75 -3.19 13.85
C ASP A 33 5.59 -2.50 12.49
N PHE A 34 4.46 -1.84 12.24
CA PHE A 34 4.25 -1.05 11.03
C PHE A 34 5.25 0.10 10.95
N GLU A 35 5.42 0.85 12.03
CA GLU A 35 6.36 1.97 12.10
C GLU A 35 7.81 1.51 11.86
N HIS A 36 8.23 0.38 12.43
CA HIS A 36 9.63 -0.05 12.39
C HIS A 36 9.98 -0.88 11.14
N TRP A 37 9.09 -1.77 10.70
CA TRP A 37 9.43 -2.80 9.70
C TRP A 37 8.85 -2.55 8.32
N PHE A 38 7.65 -1.97 8.20
CA PHE A 38 6.96 -1.86 6.92
C PHE A 38 7.79 -1.12 5.87
N GLY A 39 8.28 0.07 6.22
CA GLY A 39 9.08 0.89 5.32
C GLY A 39 10.43 0.25 4.96
N GLU A 40 11.05 -0.48 5.90
CA GLU A 40 12.31 -1.17 5.65
C GLU A 40 12.12 -2.34 4.68
N GLU A 41 11.07 -3.13 4.88
CA GLU A 41 10.73 -4.21 3.94
C GLU A 41 10.38 -3.68 2.55
N CYS A 42 9.66 -2.55 2.46
CA CYS A 42 9.45 -1.86 1.19
C CYS A 42 10.76 -1.47 0.50
N ARG A 43 11.74 -0.92 1.25
CA ARG A 43 13.07 -0.58 0.71
C ARG A 43 13.84 -1.82 0.26
N LEU A 44 13.81 -2.90 1.03
CA LEU A 44 14.44 -4.18 0.68
C LEU A 44 13.85 -4.82 -0.58
N LEU A 45 12.56 -4.56 -0.86
CA LEU A 45 11.91 -4.95 -2.11
C LEU A 45 12.28 -4.04 -3.28
N GLY A 46 12.97 -2.92 -3.03
CA GLY A 46 13.38 -1.96 -4.03
C GLY A 46 12.28 -0.99 -4.46
N PHE A 47 11.23 -0.81 -3.65
CA PHE A 47 10.25 0.24 -3.89
C PHE A 47 10.86 1.61 -3.61
N GLU A 48 10.60 2.56 -4.50
CA GLU A 48 11.12 3.91 -4.39
C GLU A 48 10.08 4.80 -3.74
N MET A 49 10.52 5.59 -2.76
CA MET A 49 9.71 6.66 -2.19
C MET A 49 9.77 7.85 -3.14
N ASP A 50 8.75 7.97 -3.99
CA ASP A 50 8.65 9.00 -5.03
C ASP A 50 7.71 10.14 -4.63
N CYS A 51 7.46 10.29 -3.33
CA CYS A 51 6.46 11.21 -2.78
C CYS A 51 5.09 11.02 -3.44
N SER A 52 4.67 9.77 -3.63
CA SER A 52 3.40 9.37 -4.22
C SER A 52 3.19 9.77 -5.68
N LYS A 53 4.19 10.33 -6.39
CA LYS A 53 4.02 10.85 -7.77
C LYS A 53 3.46 9.84 -8.75
N ARG A 54 4.03 8.63 -8.81
CA ARG A 54 3.56 7.56 -9.73
C ARG A 54 2.14 7.14 -9.38
N TYR A 55 1.82 7.06 -8.08
CA TYR A 55 0.49 6.69 -7.62
C TYR A 55 -0.55 7.75 -7.97
N GLU A 56 -0.28 9.03 -7.68
CA GLU A 56 -1.17 10.16 -7.97
C GLU A 56 -1.43 10.32 -9.46
N GLN A 57 -0.38 10.20 -10.29
CA GLN A 57 -0.52 10.23 -11.74
C GLN A 57 -1.44 9.08 -12.20
N ARG A 58 -1.19 7.85 -11.74
CA ARG A 58 -1.96 6.68 -12.15
C ARG A 58 -3.42 6.77 -11.72
N ILE A 59 -3.69 7.23 -10.51
CA ILE A 59 -5.06 7.46 -10.02
C ILE A 59 -5.77 8.54 -10.85
N THR A 60 -5.08 9.61 -11.21
CA THR A 60 -5.64 10.67 -12.06
C THR A 60 -6.00 10.13 -13.44
N GLU A 61 -5.14 9.31 -14.04
CA GLU A 61 -5.42 8.64 -15.31
C GLU A 61 -6.64 7.70 -15.23
N GLU A 62 -6.79 6.95 -14.14
CA GLU A 62 -7.95 6.08 -13.93
C GLU A 62 -9.23 6.89 -13.70
N ARG A 63 -9.12 8.02 -12.99
CA ARG A 63 -10.24 8.93 -12.76
C ARG A 63 -10.78 9.52 -14.08
N LEU A 64 -9.89 9.92 -14.98
CA LEU A 64 -10.25 10.44 -16.31
C LEU A 64 -10.98 9.41 -17.19
N LYS A 65 -10.85 8.12 -16.89
CA LYS A 65 -11.54 7.01 -17.59
C LYS A 65 -12.82 6.57 -16.90
N SER A 66 -13.11 7.13 -15.73
CA SER A 66 -14.25 6.75 -14.87
C SER A 66 -15.33 7.83 -14.86
N ASP A 67 -16.50 7.51 -14.30
CA ASP A 67 -17.55 8.50 -14.07
C ASP A 67 -17.11 9.57 -13.07
N ASN A 68 -17.65 10.79 -13.19
CA ASN A 68 -17.24 11.99 -12.43
C ASN A 68 -17.30 11.88 -10.89
N ASN A 69 -17.84 10.80 -10.34
CA ASN A 69 -18.02 10.58 -8.90
C ASN A 69 -17.12 9.47 -8.30
N ALA A 70 -16.20 8.88 -9.07
CA ALA A 70 -15.33 7.82 -8.55
C ALA A 70 -14.32 8.38 -7.52
N THR A 71 -14.27 7.76 -6.34
CA THR A 71 -13.24 8.05 -5.32
C THR A 71 -11.97 7.27 -5.62
N ASP A 72 -10.83 7.68 -5.05
CA ASP A 72 -9.56 6.94 -5.20
C ASP A 72 -9.68 5.48 -4.78
N LEU A 73 -10.42 5.20 -3.69
CA LEU A 73 -10.67 3.84 -3.23
C LEU A 73 -11.41 2.99 -4.28
N ASN A 74 -12.27 3.60 -5.10
CA ASN A 74 -12.94 2.91 -6.21
C ASN A 74 -11.99 2.60 -7.37
N LEU A 75 -10.89 3.35 -7.51
CA LEU A 75 -9.97 3.30 -8.65
C LEU A 75 -8.74 2.43 -8.39
N ILE A 76 -8.32 2.28 -7.13
CA ILE A 76 -7.18 1.42 -6.73
C ILE A 76 -7.26 0.01 -7.37
N PRO A 77 -8.41 -0.70 -7.41
CA PRO A 77 -8.51 -2.01 -8.04
C PRO A 77 -8.13 -2.07 -9.53
N ASN A 78 -8.09 -0.93 -10.23
CA ASN A 78 -7.71 -0.83 -11.64
C ASN A 78 -6.20 -0.65 -11.85
N ILE A 79 -5.42 -0.50 -10.77
CA ILE A 79 -3.97 -0.33 -10.82
C ILE A 79 -3.29 -1.70 -10.75
N TYR A 80 -2.80 -2.22 -11.89
CA TYR A 80 -2.09 -3.51 -11.95
C TYR A 80 -0.56 -3.39 -11.93
N ASN A 81 -0.02 -2.18 -11.85
CA ASN A 81 1.41 -1.94 -11.76
C ASN A 81 1.86 -2.04 -10.29
N TRP A 82 2.58 -3.12 -9.93
CA TRP A 82 3.07 -3.32 -8.57
C TRP A 82 4.12 -2.30 -8.13
N GLU A 83 4.87 -1.70 -9.06
CA GLU A 83 5.87 -0.66 -8.73
C GLU A 83 5.15 0.60 -8.28
N THR A 84 4.09 0.99 -9.00
CA THR A 84 3.23 2.11 -8.63
C THR A 84 2.58 1.88 -7.26
N LEU A 85 2.03 0.68 -7.03
CA LEU A 85 1.40 0.34 -5.75
C LEU A 85 2.40 0.36 -4.59
N GLY A 86 3.57 -0.26 -4.77
CA GLY A 86 4.61 -0.29 -3.75
C GLY A 86 5.22 1.08 -3.46
N SER A 87 5.43 1.92 -4.49
CA SER A 87 5.90 3.30 -4.33
C SER A 87 4.89 4.16 -3.56
N GLY A 88 3.59 3.98 -3.83
CA GLY A 88 2.51 4.61 -3.06
C GLY A 88 2.51 4.16 -1.60
N LEU A 89 2.63 2.85 -1.34
CA LEU A 89 2.66 2.30 0.02
C LEU A 89 3.82 2.85 0.86
N ILE A 90 5.05 2.85 0.34
CA ILE A 90 6.20 3.37 1.10
C ILE A 90 6.11 4.88 1.29
N SER A 91 5.59 5.63 0.31
CA SER A 91 5.39 7.08 0.43
C SER A 91 4.36 7.42 1.49
N GLN A 92 3.22 6.70 1.52
CA GLN A 92 2.19 6.88 2.55
C GLN A 92 2.70 6.48 3.94
N TRP A 93 3.42 5.36 4.04
CA TRP A 93 4.06 4.96 5.31
C TRP A 93 5.00 6.06 5.83
N ARG A 94 5.84 6.63 4.95
CA ARG A 94 6.76 7.70 5.36
C ARG A 94 6.01 8.93 5.86
N TYR A 95 4.94 9.31 5.17
CA TYR A 95 4.11 10.43 5.56
C TYR A 95 3.57 10.23 6.99
N LEU A 96 2.92 9.10 7.26
CA LEU A 96 2.31 8.80 8.56
C LEU A 96 3.32 8.65 9.70
N THR A 97 4.52 8.14 9.43
CA THR A 97 5.51 7.83 10.48
C THR A 97 6.52 8.95 10.74
N HIS A 98 6.70 9.88 9.79
CA HIS A 98 7.75 10.90 9.89
C HIS A 98 7.27 12.34 9.69
N TRP A 99 6.13 12.57 9.03
CA TRP A 99 5.67 13.93 8.69
C TRP A 99 4.32 14.28 9.29
N GLU A 100 3.48 13.29 9.56
CA GLU A 100 2.27 13.54 10.31
C GLU A 100 2.60 13.91 11.76
N MET A 101 2.08 15.04 12.21
CA MET A 101 2.36 15.59 13.54
C MET A 101 1.54 14.92 14.66
N GLY A 102 0.73 13.91 14.32
CA GLY A 102 -0.19 13.20 15.23
C GLY A 102 0.32 11.80 15.62
N PRO A 103 -0.08 11.26 16.77
CA PRO A 103 0.20 9.87 17.14
C PRO A 103 -0.40 8.90 16.11
N LEU A 104 0.40 7.91 15.69
CA LEU A 104 0.01 6.92 14.70
C LEU A 104 -1.29 6.18 15.08
N GLU A 105 -1.55 5.97 16.38
CA GLU A 105 -2.78 5.34 16.87
C GLU A 105 -4.05 6.11 16.48
N LYS A 106 -3.96 7.44 16.42
CA LYS A 106 -5.13 8.31 16.19
C LYS A 106 -5.50 8.40 14.72
N VAL A 107 -4.49 8.30 13.87
CA VAL A 107 -4.56 8.62 12.43
C VAL A 107 -4.73 7.35 11.62
N MET A 108 -4.08 6.24 12.03
CA MET A 108 -4.15 4.94 11.36
C MET A 108 -5.57 4.46 11.04
N PRO A 109 -6.59 4.60 11.92
CA PRO A 109 -7.96 4.17 11.61
C PRO A 109 -8.53 4.74 10.31
N GLU A 110 -8.17 5.98 9.95
CA GLU A 110 -8.61 6.62 8.70
C GLU A 110 -7.90 6.03 7.47
N TYR A 111 -6.64 5.63 7.61
CA TYR A 111 -5.81 5.11 6.52
C TYR A 111 -5.92 3.59 6.35
N LEU A 112 -6.44 2.86 7.33
CA LEU A 112 -6.60 1.40 7.27
C LEU A 112 -7.30 0.92 5.99
N PRO A 113 -8.46 1.47 5.57
CA PRO A 113 -9.13 1.04 4.34
C PRO A 113 -8.25 1.21 3.10
N TRP A 114 -7.49 2.30 3.02
CA TRP A 114 -6.59 2.57 1.90
C TRP A 114 -5.43 1.57 1.86
N PHE A 115 -4.78 1.32 3.00
CA PHE A 115 -3.68 0.34 3.07
C PHE A 115 -4.16 -1.07 2.74
N ILE A 116 -5.34 -1.48 3.24
CA ILE A 116 -5.93 -2.78 2.93
C ILE A 116 -6.14 -2.90 1.42
N LEU A 117 -6.77 -1.92 0.77
CA LEU A 117 -7.03 -1.96 -0.67
C LEU A 117 -5.75 -1.96 -1.50
N MET A 118 -4.76 -1.15 -1.14
CA MET A 118 -3.45 -1.13 -1.81
C MET A 118 -2.73 -2.47 -1.69
N LEU A 119 -2.74 -3.09 -0.50
CA LEU A 119 -2.13 -4.40 -0.27
C LEU A 119 -2.90 -5.53 -0.96
N GLU A 120 -4.23 -5.47 -1.00
CA GLU A 120 -5.06 -6.40 -1.78
C GLU A 120 -4.73 -6.33 -3.27
N GLN A 121 -4.63 -5.12 -3.81
CA GLN A 121 -4.31 -4.94 -5.21
C GLN A 121 -2.86 -5.32 -5.51
N LEU A 122 -1.92 -5.05 -4.60
CA LEU A 122 -0.54 -5.49 -4.74
C LEU A 122 -0.46 -7.01 -4.72
N TYR A 123 -1.19 -7.68 -3.82
CA TYR A 123 -1.27 -9.14 -3.75
C TYR A 123 -1.81 -9.73 -5.07
N LYS A 124 -2.93 -9.17 -5.59
CA LYS A 124 -3.52 -9.61 -6.87
C LYS A 124 -2.57 -9.40 -8.05
N SER A 125 -2.01 -8.20 -8.20
CA SER A 125 -1.14 -7.84 -9.33
C SER A 125 0.20 -8.58 -9.33
N SER A 126 0.69 -8.95 -8.15
CA SER A 126 1.90 -9.75 -7.97
C SER A 126 1.65 -11.26 -7.96
N ALA A 127 0.41 -11.74 -8.19
CA ALA A 127 0.18 -13.18 -8.25
C ALA A 127 1.04 -13.83 -9.37
N PRO A 128 1.62 -15.02 -9.12
CA PRO A 128 2.31 -15.76 -10.17
C PRO A 128 1.32 -16.02 -11.31
N LYS A 129 1.76 -15.84 -12.56
CA LYS A 129 0.96 -16.28 -13.71
C LYS A 129 0.80 -17.80 -13.57
N LYS A 130 -0.43 -18.32 -13.69
CA LYS A 130 -0.62 -19.76 -13.89
C LYS A 130 0.16 -20.12 -15.16
N GLU A 131 1.17 -20.98 -15.03
CA GLU A 131 1.78 -21.63 -16.18
C GLU A 131 0.67 -22.46 -16.83
N SER A 132 0.28 -22.04 -18.03
CA SER A 132 -0.68 -22.72 -18.90
C SER A 132 0.02 -23.80 -19.70
#